data_AF-A0A945GV16-F1
#
_entry.id   AF-A0A945GV16-F1
#
_cell.length_a   1.000
_cell.length_b   1.000
_cell.length_c   1.000
_cell.angle_alpha   90.00
_cell.angle_beta   90.00
_cell.angle_gamma   90.00
#
_symmetry.space_group_name_H-M   'P 1'
#
loop_
_entity.id
_entity.type
_entity.pdbx_description
1 polymer ?
#
loop_
_entity_poly.entity_id
_entity_poly.type
_entity_poly.pdbx_seq_one_letter_code
_entity_poly.pdbx_strand_id
1 'polypeptide(L)'
;MKDALLYRLWNHMSNRRRRQFSWLLLLMLVTSLFEVISLGALIPFLAALTNPDHLFQNNWMKPFINFLNISSPTQLLLPLTITFGVAAVLAGFVRLVLLWANTKLSFAAGADLSIDIYKKTLYQPYSVHVSRNSSEVISGITKKTDSVISKSIDPTLKLISSCVMMLAILTTLFYVDPKITICAFFGFGFI
;
A
#
# COMPACT_ATOMS: atom_id res chain seq x y z
N MET A 1 2.75 -9.19 25.34
CA MET A 1 1.66 -8.47 26.07
C MET A 1 0.95 -7.41 25.21
N LYS A 2 1.61 -6.76 24.23
CA LYS A 2 0.98 -5.82 23.28
C LYS A 2 0.08 -6.50 22.24
N ASP A 3 0.41 -7.73 21.83
CA ASP A 3 -0.33 -8.48 20.78
C ASP A 3 -1.76 -8.83 21.22
N ALA A 4 -1.94 -9.04 22.54
CA ALA A 4 -3.26 -9.30 23.13
C ALA A 4 -4.20 -8.08 23.04
N LEU A 5 -3.68 -6.85 22.96
CA LEU A 5 -4.48 -5.64 22.87
C LEU A 5 -5.01 -5.39 21.45
N LEU A 6 -4.18 -5.64 20.43
CA LEU A 6 -4.61 -5.55 19.02
C LEU A 6 -5.67 -6.61 18.70
N TYR A 7 -5.50 -7.84 19.20
CA TYR A 7 -6.49 -8.88 19.02
C TYR A 7 -7.83 -8.55 19.68
N ARG A 8 -7.79 -7.97 20.90
CA ARG A 8 -9.01 -7.48 21.59
C ARG A 8 -9.69 -6.34 20.84
N LEU A 9 -8.90 -5.44 20.24
CA LEU A 9 -9.41 -4.34 19.43
C LEU A 9 -10.06 -4.87 18.14
N TRP A 10 -9.44 -5.86 17.49
CA TRP A 10 -10.01 -6.54 16.32
C TRP A 10 -11.35 -7.21 16.63
N ASN A 11 -11.50 -7.78 17.83
CA ASN A 11 -12.77 -8.34 18.31
C ASN A 11 -13.87 -7.31 18.59
N HIS A 12 -13.51 -6.05 18.81
CA HIS A 12 -14.49 -4.96 18.95
C HIS A 12 -14.86 -4.30 17.62
N MET A 13 -14.16 -4.63 16.52
CA MET A 13 -14.49 -4.11 15.19
C MET A 13 -15.69 -4.83 14.58
N SER A 14 -16.62 -4.07 14.00
CA SER A 14 -17.79 -4.63 13.32
C SER A 14 -17.41 -5.56 12.14
N ASN A 15 -18.22 -6.59 11.87
CA ASN A 15 -18.01 -7.53 10.76
C ASN A 15 -17.94 -6.84 9.38
N ARG A 16 -18.61 -5.69 9.22
CA ARG A 16 -18.51 -4.86 8.00
C ARG A 16 -17.08 -4.32 7.81
N ARG A 17 -16.44 -3.86 8.88
CA ARG A 17 -15.08 -3.29 8.85
C ARG A 17 -14.04 -4.37 8.61
N ARG A 18 -14.20 -5.55 9.22
CA ARG A 18 -13.35 -6.73 8.92
C ARG A 18 -13.34 -7.10 7.44
N ARG A 19 -14.50 -7.06 6.77
CA ARG A 19 -14.58 -7.25 5.31
C ARG A 19 -13.88 -6.13 4.54
N GLN A 20 -14.03 -4.87 4.96
CA GLN A 20 -13.32 -3.74 4.34
C GLN A 20 -11.80 -3.87 4.47
N PHE A 21 -11.29 -4.32 5.63
CA PHE A 21 -9.87 -4.64 5.80
C PHE A 21 -9.40 -5.75 4.86
N SER A 22 -10.24 -6.77 4.62
CA SER A 22 -9.92 -7.83 3.66
C SER A 22 -9.85 -7.31 2.22
N TRP A 23 -10.79 -6.43 1.82
CA TRP A 23 -10.74 -5.75 0.53
C TRP A 23 -9.53 -4.83 0.39
N LEU A 24 -9.13 -4.16 1.48
CA LEU A 24 -7.95 -3.31 1.52
C LEU A 24 -6.66 -4.13 1.34
N LEU A 25 -6.57 -5.34 1.93
CA LEU A 25 -5.46 -6.25 1.67
C LEU A 25 -5.38 -6.68 0.19
N LEU A 26 -6.52 -6.97 -0.43
CA LEU A 26 -6.56 -7.28 -1.87
C LEU A 26 -6.09 -6.06 -2.68
N LEU A 27 -6.53 -4.85 -2.33
CA LEU A 27 -6.09 -3.63 -2.96
C LEU A 27 -4.57 -3.42 -2.81
N MET A 28 -3.98 -3.70 -1.64
CA MET A 28 -2.53 -3.64 -1.44
C MET A 28 -1.78 -4.58 -2.39
N LEU A 29 -2.27 -5.82 -2.57
CA LEU A 29 -1.68 -6.76 -3.53
C LEU A 29 -1.77 -6.22 -4.96
N VAL A 30 -2.93 -5.72 -5.37
CA VAL A 30 -3.11 -5.11 -6.70
C VAL A 30 -2.18 -3.92 -6.88
N THR A 31 -2.08 -3.02 -5.91
CA THR A 31 -1.14 -1.88 -5.96
C THR A 31 0.29 -2.34 -6.13
N SER A 32 0.71 -3.39 -5.42
CA SER A 32 2.06 -3.94 -5.53
C SER A 32 2.37 -4.49 -6.93
N LEU A 33 1.39 -5.13 -7.58
CA LEU A 33 1.55 -5.60 -8.95
C LEU A 33 1.73 -4.44 -9.94
N PHE A 34 0.95 -3.36 -9.79
CA PHE A 34 1.09 -2.17 -10.64
C PHE A 34 2.44 -1.48 -10.45
N GLU A 35 2.96 -1.40 -9.21
CA GLU A 35 4.31 -0.88 -9.00
C GLU A 35 5.38 -1.75 -9.65
N VAL A 36 5.28 -3.08 -9.52
CA VAL A 36 6.20 -4.03 -10.17
C VAL A 36 6.16 -3.88 -11.69
N ILE A 37 4.96 -3.74 -12.28
CA ILE A 37 4.81 -3.50 -13.73
C ILE A 37 5.46 -2.18 -14.14
N SER A 38 5.24 -1.10 -13.38
CA SER A 38 5.82 0.21 -13.66
C SER A 38 7.35 0.21 -13.56
N LEU A 39 7.91 -0.45 -12.53
CA LEU A 39 9.35 -0.62 -12.36
C LEU A 39 9.93 -1.53 -13.44
N GLY A 40 9.23 -2.60 -13.80
CA GLY A 40 9.62 -3.52 -14.88
C GLY A 40 9.65 -2.83 -16.24
N ALA A 41 8.70 -1.94 -16.52
CA ALA A 41 8.61 -1.16 -17.76
C ALA A 41 9.73 -0.11 -17.89
N LEU A 42 10.36 0.29 -16.79
CA LEU A 42 11.50 1.21 -16.79
C LEU A 42 12.73 0.59 -17.49
N ILE A 43 12.97 -0.71 -17.28
CA ILE A 43 14.12 -1.44 -17.87
C ILE A 43 14.12 -1.40 -19.40
N PRO A 44 13.06 -1.85 -20.11
CA PRO A 44 13.04 -1.79 -21.57
C PRO A 44 13.06 -0.35 -22.10
N PHE A 45 12.45 0.61 -21.38
CA PHE A 45 12.53 2.02 -21.74
C PHE A 45 13.97 2.55 -21.72
N LEU A 46 14.71 2.32 -20.63
CA LEU A 46 16.11 2.75 -20.54
C LEU A 46 17.00 2.04 -21.56
N ALA A 47 16.77 0.76 -21.80
CA ALA A 47 17.53 0.02 -22.81
C ALA A 47 17.25 0.54 -24.23
N ALA A 48 16.03 1.02 -24.53
CA ALA A 48 15.71 1.60 -25.83
C ALA A 48 16.29 3.00 -26.02
N LEU A 49 16.46 3.73 -24.91
CA LEU A 49 17.10 5.04 -24.92
C LEU A 49 18.63 4.95 -25.07
N THR A 50 19.25 3.93 -24.49
CA THR A 50 20.72 3.78 -24.46
C THR A 50 21.28 2.97 -25.63
N ASN A 51 20.63 1.88 -26.04
CA ASN A 51 21.07 1.02 -27.14
C ASN A 51 19.86 0.36 -27.83
N PRO A 52 19.16 1.10 -28.73
CA PRO A 52 17.95 0.61 -29.39
C PRO A 52 18.21 -0.61 -30.29
N ASP A 53 19.38 -0.70 -30.93
CA ASP A 53 19.73 -1.80 -31.84
C ASP A 53 19.79 -3.15 -31.10
N HIS A 54 20.34 -3.17 -29.89
CA HIS A 54 20.44 -4.37 -29.07
C HIS A 54 19.06 -4.88 -28.61
N LEU A 55 18.15 -3.97 -28.27
CA LEU A 55 16.77 -4.34 -27.94
C LEU A 55 15.98 -4.82 -29.15
N PHE A 56 16.15 -4.18 -30.31
CA PHE A 56 15.44 -4.52 -31.54
C PHE A 56 15.76 -5.95 -32.00
N GLN A 57 17.02 -6.38 -31.83
CA GLN A 57 17.46 -7.74 -32.16
C GLN A 57 17.04 -8.79 -31.11
N ASN A 58 16.61 -8.36 -29.93
CA ASN A 58 16.34 -9.27 -28.82
C ASN A 58 15.05 -10.07 -29.03
N ASN A 59 15.12 -11.39 -28.83
CA ASN A 59 14.02 -12.32 -29.14
C ASN A 59 12.74 -12.02 -28.34
N TRP A 60 12.88 -11.46 -27.13
CA TRP A 60 11.75 -11.10 -26.26
C TRP A 60 10.97 -9.88 -26.76
N MET A 61 11.58 -9.01 -27.57
CA MET A 61 10.94 -7.80 -28.08
C MET A 61 10.22 -8.04 -29.42
N LYS A 62 10.57 -9.11 -30.15
CA LYS A 62 9.95 -9.49 -31.44
C LYS A 62 8.42 -9.54 -31.47
N PRO A 63 7.70 -10.13 -30.48
CA PRO A 63 6.23 -10.11 -30.51
C PRO A 63 5.68 -8.68 -30.41
N PHE A 64 6.34 -7.81 -29.65
CA PHE A 64 5.94 -6.41 -29.49
C PHE A 64 6.23 -5.59 -30.75
N ILE A 65 7.39 -5.82 -31.37
CA ILE A 65 7.83 -5.21 -32.64
C ILE A 65 6.87 -5.60 -33.78
N ASN A 66 6.54 -6.89 -33.90
CA ASN A 66 5.63 -7.39 -34.93
C ASN A 66 4.20 -6.89 -34.71
N PHE A 67 3.74 -6.83 -33.46
CA PHE A 67 2.40 -6.31 -33.12
C PHE A 67 2.25 -4.82 -33.49
N LEU A 68 3.30 -4.02 -33.27
CA LEU A 68 3.34 -2.59 -33.59
C LEU A 68 3.84 -2.30 -35.02
N ASN A 69 4.21 -3.34 -35.78
CA ASN A 69 4.74 -3.26 -37.15
C ASN A 69 5.95 -2.31 -37.31
N ILE A 70 6.84 -2.33 -36.32
CA ILE A 70 7.99 -1.40 -36.23
C ILE A 70 9.11 -1.86 -37.18
N SER A 71 9.56 -0.97 -38.06
CA SER A 71 10.56 -1.29 -39.09
C SER A 71 11.97 -0.79 -38.75
N SER A 72 12.12 0.15 -37.81
CA SER A 72 13.43 0.67 -37.39
C SER A 72 13.64 0.65 -35.86
N PRO A 73 14.89 0.47 -35.38
CA PRO A 73 15.21 0.53 -33.95
C PRO A 73 14.84 1.87 -33.29
N THR A 74 14.97 2.98 -34.03
CA THR A 74 14.64 4.33 -33.55
C THR A 74 13.15 4.56 -33.31
N GLN A 75 12.27 3.84 -34.03
CA GLN A 75 10.82 3.91 -33.83
C GLN A 75 10.36 3.19 -32.56
N LEU A 76 11.21 2.35 -31.94
CA LEU A 76 10.89 1.57 -30.75
C LEU A 76 10.81 2.43 -29.47
N LEU A 77 11.51 3.58 -29.47
CA LEU A 77 11.58 4.49 -28.32
C LEU A 77 10.21 5.10 -27.96
N LEU A 78 9.45 5.57 -28.95
CA LEU A 78 8.20 6.29 -28.72
C LEU A 78 7.12 5.38 -28.10
N PRO A 79 6.82 4.17 -28.62
CA PRO A 79 5.86 3.26 -28.01
C PRO A 79 6.24 2.83 -26.59
N LEU A 80 7.53 2.58 -26.33
CA LEU A 80 7.99 2.24 -24.98
C LEU A 80 7.86 3.41 -24.01
N THR A 81 8.13 4.64 -24.46
CA THR A 81 7.93 5.85 -23.63
C THR A 81 6.48 6.01 -23.25
N ILE A 82 5.55 5.85 -24.21
CA ILE A 82 4.11 5.93 -23.94
C ILE A 82 3.69 4.80 -22.99
N THR A 83 4.15 3.58 -23.23
CA THR A 83 3.82 2.42 -22.38
C THR A 83 4.32 2.62 -20.94
N PHE A 84 5.57 3.07 -20.77
CA PHE A 84 6.14 3.39 -19.47
C PHE A 84 5.37 4.54 -18.79
N GLY A 85 5.07 5.62 -19.51
CA GLY A 85 4.30 6.74 -18.99
C GLY A 85 2.91 6.34 -18.51
N VAL A 86 2.18 5.55 -19.31
CA VAL A 86 0.86 5.02 -18.93
C VAL A 86 0.97 4.10 -17.72
N ALA A 87 1.95 3.18 -17.70
CA ALA A 87 2.16 2.28 -16.57
C ALA A 87 2.48 3.05 -15.27
N ALA A 88 3.34 4.07 -15.33
CA ALA A 88 3.70 4.90 -14.19
C ALA A 88 2.52 5.73 -13.66
N VAL A 89 1.73 6.33 -14.55
CA VAL A 89 0.53 7.08 -14.17
C VAL A 89 -0.51 6.16 -13.54
N LEU A 90 -0.74 4.97 -14.10
CA LEU A 90 -1.65 3.98 -13.54
C LEU A 90 -1.18 3.49 -12.16
N ALA A 91 0.11 3.17 -12.00
CA ALA A 91 0.66 2.77 -10.72
C ALA A 91 0.52 3.87 -9.67
N GLY A 92 0.82 5.13 -10.04
CA GLY A 92 0.62 6.29 -9.18
C GLY A 92 -0.85 6.49 -8.79
N PHE A 93 -1.78 6.35 -9.74
CA PHE A 93 -3.21 6.45 -9.47
C PHE A 93 -3.69 5.37 -8.47
N VAL A 94 -3.32 4.11 -8.71
CA VAL A 94 -3.69 3.00 -7.82
C VAL A 94 -3.08 3.18 -6.42
N ARG A 95 -1.85 3.72 -6.33
CA ARG A 95 -1.21 4.06 -5.06
C ARG A 95 -1.94 5.17 -4.30
N LEU A 96 -2.42 6.19 -5.00
CA LEU A 96 -3.24 7.24 -4.40
C LEU A 96 -4.58 6.69 -3.88
N VAL A 97 -5.22 5.79 -4.64
CA VAL A 97 -6.44 5.09 -4.21
C VAL A 97 -6.18 4.26 -2.96
N LEU A 98 -5.06 3.54 -2.89
CA LEU A 98 -4.67 2.77 -1.70
C LEU A 98 -4.44 3.66 -0.48
N LEU A 99 -3.75 4.81 -0.64
CA LEU A 99 -3.52 5.78 0.43
C LEU A 99 -4.85 6.35 0.96
N TRP A 100 -5.74 6.74 0.06
CA TRP A 100 -7.07 7.22 0.41
C TRP A 100 -7.90 6.14 1.12
N ALA A 101 -7.89 4.90 0.62
CA ALA A 101 -8.63 3.79 1.22
C ALA A 101 -8.10 3.45 2.62
N ASN A 102 -6.78 3.45 2.81
CA ASN A 102 -6.13 3.24 4.11
C ASN A 102 -6.57 4.28 5.14
N THR A 103 -6.39 5.56 4.79
CA THR A 103 -6.74 6.67 5.68
C THR A 103 -8.23 6.66 6.00
N LYS A 104 -9.10 6.53 4.99
CA LYS A 104 -10.55 6.47 5.18
C LYS A 104 -10.97 5.32 6.08
N LEU A 105 -10.41 4.11 5.90
CA LEU A 105 -10.78 2.95 6.71
C LEU A 105 -10.28 3.08 8.15
N SER A 106 -9.06 3.58 8.36
CA SER A 106 -8.51 3.85 9.70
C SER A 106 -9.39 4.83 10.49
N PHE A 107 -9.77 5.96 9.88
CA PHE A 107 -10.61 6.96 10.55
C PHE A 107 -12.07 6.47 10.72
N ALA A 108 -12.62 5.73 9.76
CA ALA A 108 -13.96 5.16 9.89
C ALA A 108 -14.05 4.12 11.03
N ALA A 109 -13.05 3.24 11.16
CA ALA A 109 -12.95 2.30 12.27
C ALA A 109 -12.82 3.02 13.62
N GLY A 110 -12.08 4.12 13.63
CA GLY A 110 -11.98 5.01 14.78
C GLY A 110 -13.30 5.66 15.18
N ALA A 111 -14.05 6.17 14.21
CA ALA A 111 -15.37 6.75 14.45
C ALA A 111 -16.35 5.71 15.02
N ASP A 112 -16.35 4.48 14.48
CA ASP A 112 -17.17 3.39 15.03
C ASP A 112 -16.80 3.10 16.49
N LEU A 113 -15.50 3.04 16.80
CA LEU A 113 -15.02 2.82 18.17
C LEU A 113 -15.45 3.95 19.11
N SER A 114 -15.34 5.21 18.67
CA SER A 114 -15.80 6.38 19.43
C SER A 114 -17.31 6.32 19.70
N ILE A 115 -18.11 5.95 18.70
CA ILE A 115 -19.57 5.81 18.82
C ILE A 115 -19.93 4.70 19.81
N ASP A 116 -19.25 3.56 19.74
CA ASP A 116 -19.49 2.43 20.64
C ASP A 116 -19.12 2.76 22.10
N ILE A 117 -17.99 3.46 22.31
CA ILE A 117 -17.59 3.92 23.66
C ILE A 117 -18.60 4.95 24.17
N TYR A 118 -19.03 5.90 23.34
CA TYR A 118 -20.03 6.90 23.70
C TYR A 118 -21.36 6.24 24.09
N LYS A 119 -21.84 5.29 23.29
CA LYS A 119 -23.07 4.54 23.58
C LYS A 119 -22.96 3.79 24.90
N LYS A 120 -21.86 3.05 25.12
CA LYS A 120 -21.63 2.33 26.39
C LYS A 120 -21.55 3.26 27.59
N THR A 121 -20.99 4.46 27.40
CA THR A 121 -20.93 5.49 28.44
C THR A 121 -22.32 5.99 28.79
N LEU A 122 -23.18 6.25 27.80
CA LEU A 122 -24.52 6.80 28.01
C LEU A 122 -25.48 5.84 28.74
N TYR A 123 -25.25 4.53 28.62
CA TYR A 123 -26.04 3.50 29.34
C TYR A 123 -25.46 3.14 30.72
N GLN A 124 -24.49 3.88 31.26
CA GLN A 124 -23.98 3.65 32.61
C GLN A 124 -24.96 4.15 33.67
N PRO A 125 -24.95 3.56 34.88
CA PRO A 125 -25.82 4.01 35.97
C PRO A 125 -25.43 5.44 36.40
N TYR A 126 -26.43 6.21 36.84
CA TYR A 126 -26.26 7.61 37.24
C TYR A 126 -25.15 7.81 38.30
N SER A 127 -24.96 6.83 39.20
CA SER A 127 -23.88 6.86 40.19
C SER A 127 -22.49 7.00 39.56
N VAL A 128 -22.24 6.36 38.41
CA VAL A 128 -20.97 6.45 37.69
C VAL A 128 -20.81 7.79 36.98
N HIS A 129 -21.92 8.38 36.51
CA HIS A 129 -21.92 9.71 35.92
C HIS A 129 -21.60 10.81 36.94
N VAL A 130 -22.10 10.69 38.17
CA VAL A 130 -21.79 11.64 39.25
C VAL A 130 -20.37 11.45 39.78
N SER A 131 -19.83 10.24 39.74
CA SER A 131 -18.49 9.95 40.27
C SER A 131 -17.34 10.26 39.31
N ARG A 132 -17.60 10.68 38.07
CA ARG A 132 -16.56 10.93 37.05
C ARG A 132 -16.66 12.32 36.45
N ASN A 133 -15.50 12.91 36.14
CA ASN A 133 -15.46 14.19 35.44
C ASN A 133 -15.89 14.01 33.97
N SER A 134 -16.89 14.79 33.54
CA SER A 134 -17.37 14.76 32.15
C SER A 134 -16.28 15.07 31.12
N SER A 135 -15.31 15.93 31.46
CA SER A 135 -14.15 16.25 30.62
C SER A 135 -13.24 15.05 30.42
N GLU A 136 -13.05 14.21 31.46
CA GLU A 136 -12.27 12.99 31.36
C GLU A 136 -12.95 11.98 30.43
N VAL A 137 -14.26 11.83 30.55
CA VAL A 137 -15.08 10.95 29.71
C VAL A 137 -15.05 11.41 28.25
N ILE A 138 -15.28 12.70 27.98
CA ILE A 138 -15.25 13.27 26.63
C ILE A 138 -13.85 13.16 26.02
N SER A 139 -12.79 13.46 26.79
CA SER A 139 -11.40 13.30 26.36
C SER A 139 -11.05 11.83 26.07
N GLY A 140 -11.57 10.90 26.88
CA GLY A 140 -11.45 9.47 26.65
C GLY A 140 -12.08 9.04 25.32
N ILE A 141 -13.29 9.53 25.01
CA ILE A 141 -14.00 9.18 23.77
C ILE A 141 -13.32 9.80 22.54
N THR A 142 -12.86 11.04 22.63
CA THR A 142 -12.33 11.79 21.49
C THR A 142 -10.82 11.61 21.33
N LYS A 143 -10.03 12.09 22.30
CA LYS A 143 -8.56 12.11 22.21
C LYS A 143 -7.94 10.73 22.34
N LYS A 144 -8.45 9.87 23.23
CA LYS A 144 -7.86 8.54 23.40
C LYS A 144 -8.16 7.65 22.19
N THR A 145 -9.37 7.72 21.65
CA THR A 145 -9.73 6.99 20.42
C THR A 145 -8.90 7.47 19.23
N ASP A 146 -8.74 8.78 19.06
CA ASP A 146 -7.88 9.33 18.00
C ASP A 146 -6.41 8.89 18.16
N SER A 147 -5.90 8.85 19.39
CA SER A 147 -4.57 8.30 19.67
C SER A 147 -4.47 6.81 19.34
N VAL A 148 -5.54 6.01 19.44
CA VAL A 148 -5.54 4.60 19.06
C VAL A 148 -5.52 4.45 17.54
N ILE A 149 -6.27 5.30 16.82
CA ILE A 149 -6.27 5.31 15.35
C ILE A 149 -4.87 5.68 14.84
N SER A 150 -4.38 6.86 15.24
CA SER A 150 -3.14 7.44 14.72
C SER A 150 -1.89 6.68 15.14
N LYS A 151 -1.87 6.07 16.33
CA LYS A 151 -0.67 5.37 16.85
C LYS A 151 -0.74 3.86 16.76
N SER A 152 -1.90 3.27 16.45
CA SER A 152 -2.03 1.80 16.37
C SER A 152 -2.63 1.35 15.04
N ILE A 153 -3.82 1.81 14.66
CA ILE A 153 -4.51 1.30 13.45
C ILE A 153 -3.80 1.76 12.17
N ASP A 154 -3.58 3.06 12.01
CA ASP A 154 -2.95 3.60 10.79
C ASP A 154 -1.50 3.10 10.61
N PRO A 155 -0.63 3.07 11.64
CA PRO A 155 0.71 2.52 11.52
C PRO A 155 0.73 1.02 11.21
N THR A 156 -0.18 0.22 11.78
CA THR A 156 -0.21 -1.22 11.50
C THR A 156 -0.63 -1.51 10.06
N LEU A 157 -1.61 -0.78 9.54
CA LEU A 157 -1.98 -0.88 8.13
C LEU A 157 -0.87 -0.43 7.19
N LYS A 158 -0.20 0.69 7.50
CA LYS A 158 0.97 1.16 6.75
C LYS A 158 2.09 0.13 6.77
N LEU A 159 2.37 -0.48 7.91
CA LEU A 159 3.39 -1.52 8.04
C LEU A 159 3.05 -2.74 7.17
N ILE A 160 1.81 -3.22 7.21
CA ILE A 160 1.37 -4.34 6.35
C ILE A 160 1.52 -3.97 4.87
N SER A 161 1.06 -2.77 4.47
CA SER A 161 1.22 -2.28 3.12
C SER A 161 2.69 -2.24 2.70
N SER A 162 3.55 -1.65 3.53
CA SER A 162 4.98 -1.53 3.27
C SER A 162 5.66 -2.89 3.18
N CYS A 163 5.30 -3.86 4.01
CA CYS A 163 5.81 -5.23 3.91
C CYS A 163 5.39 -5.90 2.59
N VAL A 164 4.12 -5.77 2.18
CA VAL A 164 3.64 -6.30 0.91
C VAL A 164 4.41 -5.68 -0.26
N MET A 165 4.56 -4.36 -0.26
CA MET A 165 5.33 -3.63 -1.29
C MET A 165 6.79 -4.06 -1.33
N MET A 166 7.44 -4.12 -0.16
CA MET A 166 8.82 -4.56 -0.03
C MET A 166 9.03 -5.97 -0.56
N LEU A 167 8.16 -6.92 -0.20
CA LEU A 167 8.24 -8.30 -0.70
C LEU A 167 8.04 -8.36 -2.22
N ALA A 168 7.08 -7.62 -2.77
CA ALA A 168 6.84 -7.59 -4.21
C ALA A 168 8.04 -7.02 -4.99
N ILE A 169 8.63 -5.92 -4.51
CA ILE A 169 9.81 -5.32 -5.14
C ILE A 169 11.02 -6.24 -5.01
N LEU A 170 11.29 -6.79 -3.83
CA LEU A 170 12.43 -7.68 -3.61
C LEU A 170 12.33 -8.94 -4.45
N THR A 171 11.17 -9.60 -4.51
CA THR A 171 10.97 -10.80 -5.34
C THR A 171 11.21 -10.50 -6.81
N THR A 172 10.75 -9.34 -7.31
CA THR A 172 11.01 -8.89 -8.67
C THR A 172 12.50 -8.66 -8.92
N LEU A 173 13.19 -7.98 -8.00
CA LEU A 173 14.62 -7.68 -8.13
C LEU A 173 15.47 -8.95 -8.11
N PHE A 174 15.14 -9.90 -7.22
CA PHE A 174 15.78 -11.22 -7.17
C PHE A 174 15.58 -12.01 -8.47
N TYR A 175 14.43 -11.87 -9.14
CA TYR A 175 14.17 -12.50 -10.43
C TYR A 175 15.01 -11.88 -11.55
N VAL A 176 15.28 -10.57 -11.50
CA VAL A 176 16.07 -9.85 -12.51
C VAL A 176 17.58 -10.11 -12.33
N ASP A 177 18.13 -9.79 -11.15
CA ASP A 177 19.54 -10.04 -10.84
C ASP A 177 19.73 -10.29 -9.33
N PRO A 178 19.94 -11.55 -8.92
CA PRO A 178 20.17 -11.90 -7.53
C PRO A 178 21.40 -11.24 -6.91
N LYS A 179 22.49 -11.06 -7.66
CA LYS A 179 23.76 -10.55 -7.13
C LYS A 179 23.65 -9.07 -6.80
N ILE A 180 23.12 -8.27 -7.73
CA ILE A 180 22.90 -6.84 -7.52
C ILE A 180 21.92 -6.62 -6.36
N THR A 181 20.86 -7.42 -6.31
CA THR A 181 19.84 -7.34 -5.25
C THR A 181 20.42 -7.58 -3.86
N ILE A 182 21.23 -8.65 -3.69
CA ILE A 182 21.86 -8.96 -2.41
C ILE A 182 22.81 -7.83 -1.98
N CYS A 183 23.67 -7.36 -2.89
CA CYS A 183 24.60 -6.27 -2.60
C CYS A 183 23.87 -4.98 -2.20
N ALA A 184 22.82 -4.59 -2.93
CA ALA A 184 22.01 -3.41 -2.62
C ALA A 184 21.28 -3.56 -1.28
N PHE A 185 20.69 -4.72 -1.01
CA PHE A 185 19.94 -4.97 0.22
C PHE A 185 20.83 -4.85 1.47
N PHE A 186 22.01 -5.48 1.46
CA PHE A 186 22.95 -5.37 2.58
C PHE A 186 23.62 -3.99 2.65
N GLY A 187 23.94 -3.37 1.51
CA GLY A 187 24.57 -2.06 1.47
C GLY A 187 23.67 -0.96 2.02
N PHE A 188 22.42 -0.87 1.54
CA PHE A 188 21.44 0.09 2.04
C PHE A 188 20.90 -0.29 3.42
N GLY A 189 20.82 -1.58 3.75
CA GLY A 189 20.37 -2.03 5.07
C GLY A 189 21.34 -1.73 6.22
N PHE A 190 22.58 -1.35 5.91
CA PHE A 190 23.61 -1.01 6.90
C PHE A 190 23.67 0.49 7.23
N ILE A 191 23.04 1.35 6.41
CA ILE A 191 22.98 2.81 6.58
C ILE A 191 21.70 3.19 7.31
#